data_AF-A0A1W0XF43-F1
#
_entry.id   AF-A0A1W0XF43-F1
#
_cell.length_a   1.000
_cell.length_b   1.000
_cell.length_c   1.000
_cell.angle_alpha   90.00
_cell.angle_beta   90.00
_cell.angle_gamma   90.00
#
_symmetry.space_group_name_H-M   'P 1'
#
loop_
_entity.id
_entity.type
_entity.pdbx_description
1 polymer ?
#
loop_
_entity_poly.entity_id
_entity_poly.type
_entity_poly.pdbx_seq_one_letter_code
_entity_poly.pdbx_strand_id
1 'polypeptide(L)'
;MCSFSVPLTIFQVLAALHNQPNSVGLCLFTQAVYTIATKTINWSDAILALNSFVAFFFPHHYKACNSPIETATTILFTWFISVSPVVLMELGLGGSDRVLPVGQCAYLPAAGSALGNLITGLSLAPNAKVDTLAALRSRAIFLQRRRMAKVLLLMFL
;
A
#
# COMPACT_ATOMS: atom_id res chain seq x y z
N MET A 1 6.25 5.20 8.25
CA MET A 1 6.16 6.33 7.29
C MET A 1 6.26 7.69 7.96
N CYS A 2 5.40 8.01 8.93
CA CYS A 2 5.28 9.38 9.46
C CYS A 2 6.59 9.96 10.02
N SER A 3 7.39 9.15 10.73
CA SER A 3 8.64 9.63 11.36
C SER A 3 9.73 10.08 10.38
N PHE A 4 9.70 9.59 9.13
CA PHE A 4 10.74 9.90 8.14
C PHE A 4 10.19 10.77 7.01
N SER A 5 9.01 10.42 6.49
CA SER A 5 8.41 11.13 5.36
C SER A 5 7.98 12.55 5.72
N VAL A 6 7.41 12.78 6.91
CA VAL A 6 6.91 14.11 7.29
C VAL A 6 8.06 15.11 7.48
N PRO A 7 9.14 14.80 8.23
CA PRO A 7 10.28 15.71 8.30
C PRO A 7 10.88 16.01 6.93
N LEU A 8 11.06 14.98 6.07
CA LEU A 8 11.64 15.17 4.74
C LEU A 8 10.81 16.08 3.84
N THR A 9 9.49 15.92 3.82
CA THR A 9 8.63 16.79 3.01
C THR A 9 8.64 18.23 3.54
N ILE A 10 8.69 18.43 4.86
CA ILE A 10 8.86 19.76 5.47
C ILE A 10 10.19 20.38 5.03
N PHE A 11 11.30 19.64 5.10
CA PHE A 11 12.61 20.13 4.66
C PHE A 11 12.63 20.50 3.18
N GLN A 12 12.03 19.69 2.30
CA GLN A 12 11.94 19.97 0.86
C GLN A 12 11.14 21.24 0.55
N VAL A 13 10.03 21.45 1.26
CA VAL A 13 9.19 22.66 1.11
C VAL A 13 9.95 23.89 1.63
N LEU A 14 10.61 23.80 2.78
CA LEU A 14 11.43 24.90 3.31
C LEU A 14 12.59 25.25 2.38
N ALA A 15 13.30 24.26 1.84
CA ALA A 15 14.37 24.49 0.88
C ALA A 15 13.87 25.21 -0.38
N ALA A 16 12.69 24.83 -0.90
CA ALA A 16 12.06 25.50 -2.03
C ALA A 16 11.66 26.95 -1.72
N LEU A 17 11.16 27.23 -0.51
CA LEU A 17 10.84 28.60 -0.07
C LEU A 17 12.08 29.52 -0.01
N HIS A 18 13.25 28.96 0.30
CA HIS A 18 14.52 29.70 0.35
C HIS A 18 15.27 29.74 -0.99
N ASN A 19 14.63 29.35 -2.10
CA ASN A 19 15.24 29.23 -3.43
C ASN A 19 16.54 28.39 -3.43
N GLN A 20 16.65 27.43 -2.50
CA GLN A 20 17.77 26.50 -2.50
C GLN A 20 17.53 25.45 -3.58
N PRO A 21 18.52 25.12 -4.41
CA PRO A 21 18.37 24.09 -5.42
C PRO A 21 18.13 22.74 -4.73
N ASN A 22 16.92 22.21 -4.82
CA ASN A 22 16.64 20.83 -4.39
C ASN A 22 17.41 19.88 -5.30
N SER A 23 18.30 19.07 -4.72
CA SER A 23 19.03 18.09 -5.50
C SER A 23 18.07 17.04 -6.06
N VAL A 24 18.12 16.83 -7.37
CA VAL A 24 17.29 15.83 -8.06
C VAL A 24 17.48 14.45 -7.44
N GLY A 25 18.69 14.12 -6.97
CA GLY A 25 18.95 12.86 -6.26
C GLY A 25 18.20 12.72 -4.93
N LEU A 26 18.11 13.78 -4.12
CA LEU A 26 17.35 13.72 -2.85
C LEU A 26 15.84 13.59 -3.13
N CYS A 27 15.37 14.21 -4.20
CA CYS A 27 14.00 14.10 -4.67
C CYS A 27 13.65 12.66 -5.05
N LEU A 28 14.44 12.04 -5.93
CA LEU A 28 14.29 10.64 -6.35
C LEU A 28 14.33 9.69 -5.17
N PHE A 29 15.35 9.82 -4.31
CA PHE A 29 15.50 8.96 -3.14
C PHE A 29 14.31 9.06 -2.18
N THR A 30 13.88 10.29 -1.86
CA THR A 30 12.75 10.50 -0.94
C THR A 30 11.46 9.96 -1.52
N GLN A 31 11.22 10.19 -2.82
CA GLN A 31 10.04 9.71 -3.53
C GLN A 31 10.01 8.18 -3.63
N ALA A 32 11.15 7.55 -3.90
CA ALA A 32 11.31 6.11 -3.93
C ALA A 32 11.00 5.49 -2.56
N VAL A 33 11.62 6.00 -1.49
CA VAL A 33 11.38 5.50 -0.12
C VAL A 33 9.93 5.68 0.29
N TYR A 34 9.33 6.84 0.01
CA TYR A 34 7.92 7.11 0.26
C TYR A 34 7.03 6.10 -0.47
N THR A 35 7.24 5.94 -1.77
CA THR A 35 6.44 5.07 -2.64
C THR A 35 6.54 3.61 -2.23
N ILE A 36 7.74 3.11 -1.93
CA ILE A 36 7.94 1.74 -1.44
C ILE A 36 7.20 1.56 -0.11
N ALA A 37 7.38 2.48 0.85
CA ALA A 37 6.75 2.36 2.16
C ALA A 37 5.22 2.37 2.10
N THR A 38 4.62 3.28 1.33
CA THR A 38 3.16 3.34 1.14
C THR A 38 2.64 2.07 0.47
N LYS A 39 3.31 1.59 -0.59
CA LYS A 39 2.90 0.36 -1.28
C LYS A 39 3.02 -0.86 -0.37
N THR A 40 4.10 -0.98 0.39
CA THR A 40 4.30 -2.08 1.33
C THR A 40 3.20 -2.11 2.38
N ILE A 41 2.83 -0.95 2.94
CA ILE A 41 1.72 -0.85 3.90
C ILE A 41 0.40 -1.30 3.26
N ASN A 42 0.04 -0.75 2.10
CA ASN A 42 -1.23 -1.05 1.46
C ASN A 42 -1.35 -2.53 1.05
N TRP A 43 -0.28 -3.12 0.52
CA TRP A 43 -0.26 -4.55 0.18
C TRP A 43 -0.28 -5.44 1.43
N SER A 44 0.39 -5.03 2.51
CA SER A 44 0.31 -5.74 3.80
C SER A 44 -1.12 -5.74 4.35
N ASP A 45 -1.82 -4.60 4.29
CA ASP A 45 -3.21 -4.48 4.72
C ASP A 45 -4.14 -5.34 3.85
N ALA A 46 -3.92 -5.36 2.53
CA ALA A 46 -4.67 -6.20 1.61
C ALA A 46 -4.47 -7.70 1.90
N ILE A 47 -3.23 -8.14 2.14
CA ILE A 47 -2.92 -9.54 2.47
C ILE A 47 -3.50 -9.89 3.85
N LEU A 48 -3.42 -9.01 4.85
CA LEU A 48 -4.01 -9.23 6.16
C LEU A 48 -5.54 -9.35 6.10
N ALA A 49 -6.17 -8.53 5.25
CA ALA A 49 -7.61 -8.62 4.99
C ALA A 49 -7.98 -9.94 4.30
N LEU A 50 -7.19 -10.38 3.32
CA LEU A 50 -7.36 -11.69 2.67
C LEU A 50 -7.15 -12.84 3.66
N ASN A 51 -6.14 -12.76 4.51
CA ASN A 51 -5.88 -13.75 5.55
C ASN A 51 -7.06 -13.86 6.53
N SER A 52 -7.61 -12.72 6.95
CA SER A 52 -8.83 -12.67 7.79
C SER A 52 -10.05 -13.26 7.08
N PHE A 53 -10.17 -13.06 5.76
CA PHE A 53 -11.24 -13.64 4.95
C PHE A 53 -11.11 -15.17 4.89
N VAL A 54 -9.92 -15.70 4.63
CA VAL A 54 -9.65 -17.15 4.60
C VAL A 54 -9.93 -17.76 5.98
N ALA A 55 -9.52 -17.11 7.07
CA ALA A 55 -9.81 -17.57 8.43
C ALA A 55 -11.33 -17.74 8.68
N PHE A 56 -12.14 -16.84 8.12
CA PHE A 56 -13.58 -16.85 8.31
C PHE A 56 -14.30 -17.90 7.45
N PHE A 57 -13.95 -18.01 6.16
CA PHE A 57 -14.62 -18.94 5.25
C PHE A 57 -14.08 -20.37 5.33
N PHE A 58 -12.81 -20.54 5.71
CA PHE A 58 -12.13 -21.84 5.70
C PHE A 58 -11.39 -22.13 7.02
N PRO A 59 -12.10 -22.16 8.17
CA PRO A 59 -11.47 -22.28 9.49
C PRO A 59 -10.65 -23.57 9.65
N HIS A 60 -11.08 -24.66 9.01
CA HIS A 60 -10.36 -25.94 9.06
C HIS A 60 -9.02 -25.90 8.31
N HIS A 61 -8.93 -25.14 7.21
CA HIS A 61 -7.72 -25.04 6.39
C HIS A 61 -6.80 -23.90 6.85
N TYR A 62 -7.33 -22.94 7.61
CA TYR A 62 -6.58 -21.76 8.07
C TYR A 62 -5.33 -22.11 8.88
N LYS A 63 -5.36 -23.16 9.70
CA LYS A 63 -4.18 -23.60 10.47
C LYS A 63 -3.01 -24.00 9.57
N ALA A 64 -3.28 -24.57 8.40
CA ALA A 64 -2.25 -24.91 7.42
C ALA A 64 -1.74 -23.67 6.68
N CYS A 65 -2.61 -22.70 6.39
CA CYS A 65 -2.26 -21.45 5.71
C CYS A 65 -1.50 -20.45 6.59
N ASN A 66 -1.60 -20.53 7.92
CA ASN A 66 -0.96 -19.58 8.84
C ASN A 66 0.41 -20.08 9.36
N SER A 67 1.22 -20.69 8.48
CA SER A 67 2.56 -21.15 8.85
C SER A 67 3.55 -19.97 8.87
N PRO A 68 4.66 -20.05 9.64
CA PRO A 68 5.69 -19.01 9.62
C PRO A 68 6.33 -18.85 8.24
N ILE A 69 6.37 -19.92 7.45
CA ILE A 69 6.87 -19.90 6.06
C ILE A 69 5.94 -19.05 5.19
N GLU A 70 4.62 -19.24 5.29
CA GLU A 70 3.64 -18.44 4.55
C GLU A 70 3.67 -16.95 4.96
N THR A 71 3.94 -16.68 6.23
CA THR A 71 4.14 -15.30 6.70
C THR A 71 5.40 -14.69 6.09
N ALA A 72 6.50 -15.45 6.02
CA ALA A 72 7.73 -14.98 5.39
C ALA A 72 7.58 -14.76 3.87
N THR A 73 6.92 -15.68 3.15
CA THR A 73 6.67 -15.56 1.71
C THR A 73 5.77 -14.36 1.40
N THR A 74 4.73 -14.12 2.19
CA THR A 74 3.86 -12.95 2.02
C THR A 74 4.59 -11.63 2.27
N ILE A 75 5.49 -11.56 3.26
CA ILE A 75 6.34 -10.38 3.49
C ILE A 75 7.26 -10.15 2.28
N LEU A 76 7.98 -11.18 1.82
CA LEU A 76 8.88 -11.07 0.67
C LEU A 76 8.14 -10.67 -0.61
N PHE A 77 6.97 -11.25 -0.84
CA PHE A 77 6.11 -10.94 -1.98
C PHE A 77 5.64 -9.47 -1.94
N THR A 78 5.24 -8.99 -0.76
CA THR A 78 4.85 -7.60 -0.54
C THR A 78 5.98 -6.63 -0.89
N TRP A 79 7.19 -6.91 -0.42
CA TRP A 79 8.37 -6.13 -0.74
C TRP A 79 8.68 -6.16 -2.24
N PHE A 80 8.66 -7.34 -2.87
CA PHE A 80 8.94 -7.49 -4.29
C PHE A 80 7.96 -6.69 -5.17
N ILE A 81 6.66 -6.78 -4.87
CA ILE A 81 5.64 -5.99 -5.58
C ILE A 81 5.80 -4.49 -5.33
N SER A 82 6.24 -4.08 -4.14
CA SER A 82 6.38 -2.67 -3.79
C SER A 82 7.63 -2.04 -4.42
N VAL A 83 8.73 -2.79 -4.50
CA VAL A 83 10.01 -2.35 -5.07
C VAL A 83 10.00 -2.38 -6.60
N SER A 84 9.39 -3.39 -7.22
CA SER A 84 9.40 -3.55 -8.69
C SER A 84 8.98 -2.31 -9.50
N PRO A 85 7.87 -1.60 -9.20
CA PRO A 85 7.51 -0.39 -9.95
C PRO A 85 8.50 0.75 -9.72
N VAL A 86 9.12 0.84 -8.54
CA VAL A 86 10.10 1.90 -8.25
C VAL A 86 11.39 1.65 -9.03
N VAL A 87 11.85 0.41 -9.12
CA VAL A 87 12.98 0.04 -9.98
C VAL A 87 12.68 0.38 -11.45
N LEU A 88 11.47 0.09 -11.95
CA LEU A 88 11.08 0.46 -13.31
C LEU A 88 11.07 1.99 -13.53
N MET A 89 10.62 2.75 -12.54
CA MET A 89 10.62 4.22 -12.59
C MET A 89 12.05 4.78 -12.61
N GLU A 90 12.97 4.26 -11.80
CA GLU A 90 14.38 4.67 -11.77
C GLU A 90 15.13 4.33 -13.07
N LEU A 91 14.68 3.30 -13.79
CA LEU A 91 15.17 2.99 -15.14
C LEU A 91 14.60 3.94 -16.22
N GLY A 92 13.77 4.91 -15.84
CA GLY A 92 13.11 5.85 -16.76
C GLY A 92 12.00 5.20 -17.59
N LEU A 93 11.52 4.03 -17.19
CA LEU A 93 10.47 3.32 -17.93
C LEU A 93 9.09 3.87 -17.53
N GLY A 94 8.37 4.42 -18.52
CA GLY A 94 6.99 4.88 -18.36
C GLY A 94 6.82 6.31 -17.83
N GLY A 95 7.90 7.02 -17.46
CA GLY A 95 7.80 8.39 -16.96
C GLY A 95 9.09 8.92 -16.34
N SER A 96 9.01 10.10 -15.72
CA SER A 96 10.11 10.70 -14.97
C SER A 96 9.57 11.42 -13.74
N ASP A 97 10.33 11.36 -12.65
CA ASP A 97 10.06 12.21 -11.51
C ASP A 97 10.44 13.65 -11.83
N ARG A 98 9.56 14.58 -11.45
CA ARG A 98 9.79 16.02 -11.59
C ARG A 98 9.59 16.70 -10.25
N VAL A 99 10.43 17.70 -10.01
CA VAL A 99 10.25 18.64 -8.92
C VAL A 99 9.10 19.58 -9.30
N LEU A 100 8.05 19.59 -8.49
CA LEU A 100 6.91 20.50 -8.59
C LEU A 100 7.31 21.91 -8.13
N PRO A 101 6.57 22.97 -8.53
CA PRO A 101 6.84 24.35 -8.10
C PRO A 101 6.83 24.54 -6.58
N VAL A 102 6.12 23.68 -5.85
CA VAL A 102 6.04 23.68 -4.38
C VAL A 102 7.24 22.99 -3.70
N GLY A 103 8.23 22.53 -4.47
CA GLY A 103 9.42 21.82 -3.95
C GLY A 103 9.22 20.32 -3.74
N GLN A 104 8.01 19.81 -3.92
CA GLN A 104 7.69 18.38 -3.81
C GLN A 104 8.08 17.61 -5.06
N CYS A 105 8.18 16.29 -4.93
CA CYS A 105 8.49 15.38 -6.02
C CYS A 105 7.24 14.62 -6.43
N ALA A 106 6.99 14.55 -7.74
CA ALA A 106 5.94 13.71 -8.27
C ALA A 106 6.40 12.98 -9.52
N TYR A 107 5.93 11.74 -9.65
CA TYR A 107 6.07 10.98 -10.86
C TYR A 107 5.08 11.48 -11.91
N LEU A 108 5.58 11.90 -13.07
CA LEU A 108 4.75 12.19 -14.22
C LEU A 108 4.91 11.07 -15.25
N PRO A 109 3.84 10.31 -15.55
CA PRO A 109 3.90 9.30 -16.60
C PRO A 109 4.15 9.98 -17.95
N ALA A 110 4.95 9.34 -18.80
CA ALA A 110 5.17 9.82 -20.15
C ALA A 110 3.86 9.75 -20.93
N ALA A 111 3.52 10.83 -21.64
CA ALA A 111 2.27 10.93 -22.39
C ALA A 111 2.15 9.76 -23.39
N GLY A 112 1.03 9.04 -23.34
CA GLY A 112 0.77 7.88 -24.20
C GLY A 112 1.49 6.58 -23.79
N SER A 113 2.26 6.56 -22.71
CA SER A 113 2.93 5.33 -22.26
C SER A 113 1.96 4.39 -21.53
N ALA A 114 1.67 3.25 -22.16
CA ALA A 114 0.85 2.20 -21.54
C ALA A 114 1.48 1.70 -20.22
N LEU A 115 2.82 1.61 -20.19
CA LEU A 115 3.56 1.20 -19.00
C LEU A 115 3.46 2.23 -17.86
N GLY A 116 3.54 3.54 -18.16
CA GLY A 116 3.34 4.59 -17.16
C GLY A 116 1.94 4.52 -16.54
N ASN A 117 0.92 4.38 -17.39
CA ASN A 117 -0.46 4.18 -16.93
C ASN A 117 -0.63 2.92 -16.07
N LEU A 118 0.04 1.82 -16.44
CA LEU A 118 0.04 0.58 -15.66
C LEU A 118 0.70 0.77 -14.28
N ILE A 119 1.86 1.43 -14.22
CA ILE A 119 2.59 1.73 -12.98
C ILE A 119 1.74 2.63 -12.06
N THR A 120 1.14 3.69 -12.61
CA THR A 120 0.23 4.57 -11.85
C THR A 120 -1.00 3.80 -11.38
N GLY A 121 -1.60 2.97 -12.23
CA GLY A 121 -2.73 2.11 -11.88
C GLY A 121 -2.42 1.13 -10.76
N LEU A 122 -1.29 0.42 -10.83
CA LEU A 122 -0.78 -0.46 -9.77
C LEU A 122 -0.53 0.28 -8.45
N SER A 123 -0.18 1.56 -8.51
CA SER A 123 0.07 2.40 -7.34
C SER A 123 -1.23 2.85 -6.66
N LEU A 124 -2.29 3.08 -7.44
CA LEU A 124 -3.60 3.51 -6.94
C LEU A 124 -4.53 2.34 -6.57
N ALA A 125 -4.38 1.19 -7.22
CA ALA A 125 -5.23 0.01 -7.04
C ALA A 125 -5.35 -0.49 -5.58
N PRO A 126 -4.27 -0.49 -4.76
CA PRO A 126 -4.37 -0.94 -3.38
C PRO A 126 -5.34 -0.11 -2.56
N ASN A 127 -5.36 1.22 -2.74
CA ASN A 127 -6.23 2.12 -1.97
C ASN A 127 -7.71 1.76 -2.19
N ALA A 128 -8.12 1.58 -3.44
CA ALA A 128 -9.50 1.21 -3.76
C ALA A 128 -9.89 -0.19 -3.26
N LYS A 129 -8.93 -1.13 -3.25
CA LYS A 129 -9.18 -2.52 -2.82
C LYS A 129 -9.18 -2.68 -1.30
N VAL A 130 -8.30 -1.98 -0.59
CA VAL A 130 -8.22 -2.04 0.87
C VAL A 130 -9.51 -1.51 1.48
N ASP A 131 -10.05 -0.39 0.98
CA ASP A 131 -11.30 0.18 1.49
C ASP A 131 -12.50 -0.76 1.30
N THR A 132 -12.60 -1.38 0.12
CA THR A 132 -13.68 -2.34 -0.17
C THR A 132 -13.55 -3.61 0.66
N LEU A 133 -12.34 -4.15 0.83
CA LEU A 133 -12.08 -5.31 1.70
C LEU A 133 -12.32 -4.99 3.19
N ALA A 134 -11.92 -3.82 3.66
CA ALA A 134 -12.14 -3.37 5.02
C ALA A 134 -13.65 -3.19 5.33
N ALA A 135 -14.40 -2.64 4.38
CA ALA A 135 -15.86 -2.52 4.47
C ALA A 135 -16.53 -3.90 4.50
N LEU A 136 -16.09 -4.83 3.64
CA LEU A 136 -16.58 -6.22 3.63
C LEU A 136 -16.28 -6.94 4.95
N ARG A 137 -15.05 -6.79 5.48
CA ARG A 137 -14.64 -7.36 6.76
C ARG A 137 -15.52 -6.87 7.91
N SER A 138 -15.74 -5.56 7.99
CA SER A 138 -16.59 -4.96 9.03
C SER A 138 -18.02 -5.50 8.98
N ARG A 139 -18.58 -5.65 7.77
CA ARG A 139 -19.91 -6.25 7.56
C ARG A 139 -19.95 -7.74 7.94
N ALA A 140 -18.93 -8.52 7.58
CA ALA A 140 -18.86 -9.94 7.91
C ALA A 140 -18.80 -10.17 9.43
N ILE A 141 -17.97 -9.42 10.15
CA ILE A 141 -17.86 -9.48 11.62
C ILE A 141 -19.20 -9.12 12.27
N PHE A 142 -19.86 -8.07 11.78
CA PHE A 142 -21.17 -7.66 12.29
C PHE A 142 -22.23 -8.76 12.10
N LEU A 143 -22.29 -9.37 10.92
CA LEU A 143 -23.22 -10.48 10.63
C LEU A 143 -22.94 -11.71 11.50
N GLN A 144 -21.66 -12.04 11.75
CA GLN A 144 -21.29 -13.16 12.61
C GLN A 144 -21.71 -12.92 14.06
N ARG A 145 -21.46 -11.73 14.61
CA ARG A 145 -21.92 -11.36 15.96
C ARG A 145 -23.44 -11.48 16.08
N ARG A 146 -24.17 -11.05 15.04
CA ARG A 146 -25.63 -11.16 15.00
C ARG A 146 -26.12 -12.61 14.96
N ARG A 147 -25.43 -13.51 14.24
CA ARG A 147 -25.74 -14.95 14.23
C ARG A 147 -25.49 -15.59 15.59
N MET A 148 -24.34 -15.33 16.22
CA MET A 148 -24.03 -15.88 17.55
C MET A 148 -25.02 -15.41 18.62
N ALA A 149 -25.42 -14.13 18.59
CA ALA A 149 -26.45 -13.62 19.51
C ALA A 149 -27.79 -14.36 19.38
N LYS A 150 -28.21 -14.72 18.15
CA LYS A 150 -29.44 -15.50 17.93
C LYS A 150 -29.32 -16.93 18.46
N VAL A 151 -28.18 -17.59 18.27
CA VAL A 151 -27.95 -18.95 18.78
C VAL A 151 -27.96 -18.96 20.31
N LEU A 152 -27.33 -17.98 20.94
CA LEU A 152 -27.37 -17.80 22.40
C LEU A 152 -28.80 -17.62 22.90
N LEU A 153 -29.59 -16.75 22.27
CA LEU A 153 -31.01 -16.55 22.64
C LEU A 153 -31.85 -17.83 22.55
N LEU A 154 -31.60 -18.68 21.56
CA LEU A 154 -32.30 -19.96 21.40
C LEU A 154 -31.87 -21.02 22.43
N MET A 155 -30.72 -20.88 23.07
CA MET A 155 -30.29 -21.78 24.14
C MET A 155 -30.92 -21.44 25.51
N PHE A 156 -31.51 -20.25 25.65
CA PHE A 156 -32.14 -19.78 26.90
C PHE A 156 -33.68 -19.85 26.89
N LEU A 157 -34.28 -20.27 25.78
CA LEU A 157 -35.72 -20.52 25.63
C LEU A 157 -35.98 -22.02 25.64
#